data_AF-A0A3R7KSB6-F1
#
_entry.id   AF-A0A3R7KSB6-F1
#
_cell.length_a   1.000
_cell.length_b   1.000
_cell.length_c   1.000
_cell.angle_alpha   90.00
_cell.angle_beta   90.00
_cell.angle_gamma   90.00
#
_symmetry.space_group_name_H-M   'P 1'
#
loop_
_entity.id
_entity.type
_entity.pdbx_description
1 polymer ?
#
loop_
_entity_poly.entity_id
_entity_poly.type
_entity_poly.pdbx_seq_one_letter_code
_entity_poly.pdbx_strand_id
1 'polypeptide(L)'
;MNVALLLVLFILSLCCTVAQGRNLYPSCQGDERQGFAGAGGETTIFALPQKTRALTLVCLAYEVSSLMGGMKKGEKDPCYVPHQTEYLHRIVVRAATEDEATRKVNVTDFDVKDLAGGSLGNVVIRLLGMSKVSLVFMNDATNHQCSLRIRAIISFAEQAEPTQQERLPVAVSVVPRTVYVKRSAMTTVLLRYPWGTNMHEAQSDVVKLVALSKECGTGYFDGHAMRIPSSFPPVNHLGDPATLGARDYYFDTPETYRVCYYGKGNQTGSEIAVIRVFDGNPTYYQMVSGQDEQGRVFVGAEATVKFYGYDLDTRPGGDSAKFVTDAEDCATAKPAGGVAESTDLGPGDSYGPGTTYTLWTWVLRKAGAFKLCYKRRNGVWTEVPSIADVDPEVASTSTSGATEPKHIPRPTDPVTKAECPMASTTPEAPWISYKSLKFTFNGTRLPKDLLKTLSQRFCIPRAALAVTHVTHDPDGRQVMYLSILCEDLGEAASCDTVERQNYILSLGQQKLTPLVGLGIASVEGSRHLFAFGDDVVVLKKYGGHILVLLITCLTVVVVVAMAVYGVLKYRESRQYFIQFGADDAEVEDMYATDGPDDLGYRRPRGVKDAVIEVEE
;
A
#
# COMPACT_ATOMS: atom_id res chain seq x y z
N MET A 1 -12.47 36.36 -14.88
CA MET A 1 -11.85 35.08 -14.49
C MET A 1 -12.90 34.31 -13.70
N ASN A 2 -13.43 33.20 -14.23
CA ASN A 2 -14.65 32.58 -13.69
C ASN A 2 -14.35 31.75 -12.44
N VAL A 3 -14.75 32.27 -11.28
CA VAL A 3 -14.64 31.64 -9.96
C VAL A 3 -15.30 30.24 -9.93
N ALA A 4 -16.36 30.03 -10.71
CA ALA A 4 -17.02 28.74 -10.86
C ALA A 4 -16.11 27.66 -11.49
N LEU A 5 -15.24 28.03 -12.43
CA LEU A 5 -14.31 27.09 -13.05
C LEU A 5 -13.22 26.66 -12.06
N LEU A 6 -12.75 27.60 -11.25
CA LEU A 6 -11.78 27.37 -10.18
C LEU A 6 -12.34 26.45 -9.09
N LEU A 7 -13.61 26.64 -8.72
CA LEU A 7 -14.29 25.78 -7.74
C LEU A 7 -14.52 24.37 -8.28
N VAL A 8 -14.92 24.22 -9.56
CA VAL A 8 -15.10 22.92 -10.21
C VAL A 8 -13.77 22.18 -10.34
N LEU A 9 -12.67 22.87 -10.67
CA LEU A 9 -11.32 22.30 -10.69
C LEU A 9 -10.86 21.86 -9.29
N PHE A 10 -11.19 22.62 -8.24
CA PHE A 10 -10.87 22.28 -6.85
C PHE A 10 -11.68 21.08 -6.33
N ILE A 11 -12.94 20.93 -6.76
CA ILE A 11 -13.79 19.80 -6.38
C ILE A 11 -13.39 18.53 -7.17
N LEU A 12 -12.96 18.68 -8.43
CA LEU A 12 -12.42 17.57 -9.23
C LEU A 12 -11.08 17.04 -8.70
N SER A 13 -10.24 17.89 -8.09
CA SER A 13 -9.01 17.42 -7.44
C SER A 13 -9.26 16.69 -6.11
N LEU A 14 -10.43 16.89 -5.50
CA LEU A 14 -10.87 16.20 -4.27
C LEU A 14 -11.61 14.88 -4.56
N CYS A 15 -12.35 14.76 -5.67
CA CYS A 15 -13.16 13.57 -6.00
C CYS A 15 -12.36 12.40 -6.58
N CYS A 16 -11.17 12.64 -7.13
CA CYS A 16 -10.27 11.58 -7.57
C CYS A 16 -9.30 11.28 -6.43
N THR A 17 -9.74 10.53 -5.42
CA THR A 17 -8.79 9.81 -4.56
C THR A 17 -8.04 8.84 -5.46
N VAL A 18 -6.92 9.30 -5.99
CA VAL A 18 -5.85 8.47 -6.56
C VAL A 18 -5.68 7.32 -5.59
N ALA A 19 -5.78 6.08 -6.08
CA ALA A 19 -5.53 4.89 -5.30
C ALA A 19 -4.30 5.14 -4.41
N GLN A 20 -4.52 5.21 -3.09
CA GLN A 20 -3.50 5.67 -2.16
C GLN A 20 -2.29 4.74 -2.29
N GLY A 21 -1.08 5.26 -2.46
CA GLY A 21 0.14 4.44 -2.58
C GLY A 21 0.35 3.49 -1.40
N ARG A 22 -0.28 3.78 -0.24
CA ARG A 22 -0.37 2.87 0.93
C ARG A 22 -0.95 1.49 0.59
N ASN A 23 -1.83 1.37 -0.40
CA ASN A 23 -2.38 0.08 -0.82
C ASN A 23 -1.42 -0.75 -1.67
N LEU A 24 -0.43 -0.12 -2.33
CA LEU A 24 0.56 -0.80 -3.15
C LEU A 24 1.76 -1.29 -2.31
N TYR A 25 2.08 -0.58 -1.23
CA TYR A 25 3.21 -0.89 -0.35
C TYR A 25 2.83 -0.74 1.14
N PRO A 26 1.88 -1.55 1.65
CA PRO A 26 1.32 -1.38 3.00
C PRO A 26 2.37 -1.57 4.12
N SER A 27 3.46 -2.28 3.83
CA SER A 27 4.58 -2.46 4.75
C SER A 27 5.48 -1.22 4.88
N CYS A 28 5.41 -0.28 3.95
CA CYS A 28 6.17 0.96 3.98
C CYS A 28 5.38 2.01 4.78
N GLN A 29 5.65 2.14 6.08
CA GLN A 29 4.94 3.06 7.00
C GLN A 29 5.31 4.55 6.80
N GLY A 30 5.42 5.01 5.55
CA GLY A 30 5.82 6.38 5.20
C GLY A 30 4.68 7.25 4.68
N ASP A 31 4.96 8.55 4.59
CA ASP A 31 4.13 9.49 3.84
C ASP A 31 4.47 9.43 2.35
N GLU A 32 3.44 9.44 1.52
CA GLU A 32 3.62 9.56 0.07
C GLU A 32 4.14 10.96 -0.26
N ARG A 33 5.22 11.02 -1.03
CA ARG A 33 5.85 12.23 -1.55
C ARG A 33 5.85 12.18 -3.07
N GLN A 34 5.71 13.33 -3.70
CA GLN A 34 5.70 13.44 -5.16
C GLN A 34 6.75 14.45 -5.62
N GLY A 35 7.35 14.16 -6.76
CA GLY A 35 8.34 15.02 -7.40
C GLY A 35 8.19 15.00 -8.91
N PHE A 36 8.70 16.03 -9.58
CA PHE A 36 8.73 16.11 -11.04
C PHE A 36 10.10 16.62 -11.51
N ALA A 37 10.60 16.05 -12.61
CA ALA A 37 11.82 16.52 -13.26
C ALA A 37 11.68 16.41 -14.79
N GLY A 38 12.00 17.50 -15.49
CA GLY A 38 12.19 17.47 -16.94
C GLY A 38 13.50 16.77 -17.31
N ALA A 39 13.68 16.45 -18.58
CA ALA A 39 14.87 15.77 -19.09
C ALA A 39 16.18 16.46 -18.69
N GLY A 40 17.12 15.69 -18.12
CA GLY A 40 18.38 16.17 -17.56
C GLY A 40 18.25 16.95 -16.25
N GLY A 41 17.04 17.09 -15.71
CA GLY A 41 16.76 17.82 -14.48
C GLY A 41 16.75 16.92 -13.23
N GLU A 42 16.87 17.54 -12.07
CA GLU A 42 16.70 16.88 -10.76
C GLU A 42 15.72 17.63 -9.86
N THR A 43 15.13 16.92 -8.91
CA THR A 43 14.21 17.46 -7.91
C THR A 43 14.42 16.77 -6.56
N THR A 44 14.33 17.53 -5.48
CA THR A 44 14.39 16.96 -4.13
C THR A 44 12.98 16.56 -3.71
N ILE A 45 12.75 15.24 -3.57
CA ILE A 45 11.44 14.70 -3.14
C ILE A 45 11.24 14.91 -1.64
N PHE A 46 12.32 14.76 -0.88
CA PHE A 46 12.30 14.81 0.57
C PHE A 46 13.67 15.24 1.10
N ALA A 47 13.69 16.01 2.20
CA ALA A 47 14.90 16.35 2.92
C ALA A 47 14.67 16.18 4.42
N LEU A 48 15.64 15.58 5.12
CA LEU A 48 15.57 15.50 6.58
C LEU A 48 15.66 16.91 7.18
N PRO A 49 14.84 17.21 8.20
CA PRO A 49 14.82 18.54 8.82
C PRO A 49 16.12 18.84 9.58
N GLN A 50 16.77 17.81 10.14
CA GLN A 50 17.99 17.94 10.91
C GLN A 50 19.18 17.33 10.17
N LYS A 51 20.38 17.87 10.44
CA LYS A 51 21.63 17.24 10.00
C LYS A 51 21.84 15.97 10.81
N THR A 52 22.29 14.89 10.17
CA THR A 52 22.57 13.62 10.85
C THR A 52 23.92 13.04 10.42
N ARG A 53 24.51 12.18 11.26
CA ARG A 53 25.70 11.37 10.95
C ARG A 53 25.35 9.96 10.50
N ALA A 54 24.13 9.50 10.78
CA ALA A 54 23.72 8.15 10.46
C ALA A 54 22.22 8.11 10.18
N LEU A 55 21.84 7.41 9.13
CA LEU A 55 20.45 7.07 8.87
C LEU A 55 20.33 5.59 8.51
N THR A 56 19.20 5.00 8.87
CA THR A 56 18.81 3.69 8.38
C THR A 56 17.67 3.89 7.38
N LEU A 57 17.89 3.50 6.13
CA LEU A 57 16.82 3.44 5.13
C LEU A 57 16.03 2.16 5.38
N VAL A 58 14.88 2.30 6.06
CA VAL A 58 14.02 1.17 6.45
C VAL A 58 13.23 0.68 5.24
N CYS A 59 12.60 1.60 4.51
CA CYS A 59 11.82 1.27 3.33
C CYS A 59 11.83 2.43 2.33
N LEU A 60 11.88 2.07 1.05
CA LEU A 60 11.66 2.99 -0.06
C LEU A 60 10.90 2.25 -1.15
N ALA A 61 9.67 2.71 -1.41
CA ALA A 61 8.86 2.24 -2.51
C ALA A 61 8.55 3.43 -3.42
N TYR A 62 8.61 3.24 -4.73
CA TYR A 62 8.36 4.34 -5.67
C TYR A 62 7.76 3.87 -6.99
N GLU A 63 7.07 4.79 -7.65
CA GLU A 63 6.51 4.67 -8.98
C GLU A 63 6.96 5.87 -9.80
N VAL A 64 7.50 5.61 -10.99
CA VAL A 64 7.86 6.66 -11.96
C VAL A 64 6.92 6.58 -13.15
N SER A 65 6.31 7.70 -13.49
CA SER A 65 5.32 7.83 -14.55
C SER A 65 5.70 8.98 -15.50
N SER A 66 5.50 8.79 -16.80
CA SER A 66 5.63 9.89 -17.78
C SER A 66 4.45 10.87 -17.63
N LEU A 67 4.75 12.17 -17.64
CA LEU A 67 3.75 13.21 -17.68
C LEU A 67 3.30 13.42 -19.13
N MET A 68 2.25 12.70 -19.54
CA MET A 68 1.66 12.77 -20.90
C MET A 68 0.98 14.12 -21.23
N GLY A 69 1.20 15.18 -20.44
CA GLY A 69 0.55 16.47 -20.61
C GLY A 69 0.81 17.07 -21.98
N GLY A 70 -0.21 17.09 -22.83
CA GLY A 70 -0.16 17.70 -24.17
C GLY A 70 0.00 16.73 -25.34
N MET A 71 0.10 15.41 -25.11
CA MET A 71 0.16 14.42 -26.20
C MET A 71 -1.19 14.22 -26.87
N LYS A 72 -1.20 14.14 -28.20
CA LYS A 72 -2.40 13.76 -28.96
C LYS A 72 -2.63 12.25 -28.84
N LYS A 73 -3.89 11.83 -28.88
CA LYS A 73 -4.28 10.42 -28.83
C LYS A 73 -3.57 9.63 -29.95
N GLY A 74 -2.67 8.72 -29.59
CA GLY A 74 -1.90 7.89 -30.54
C GLY A 74 -0.43 8.26 -30.72
N GLU A 75 0.06 9.34 -30.12
CA GLU A 75 1.50 9.66 -30.10
C GLU A 75 2.26 8.73 -29.14
N LYS A 76 3.52 8.41 -29.48
CA LYS A 76 4.40 7.59 -28.64
C LYS A 76 4.90 8.41 -27.46
N ASP A 77 4.96 7.80 -26.27
CA ASP A 77 5.49 8.43 -25.06
C ASP A 77 6.93 8.92 -25.30
N PRO A 78 7.24 10.23 -25.15
CA PRO A 78 8.56 10.78 -25.40
C PRO A 78 9.62 10.26 -24.42
N CYS A 79 9.19 9.70 -23.28
CA CYS A 79 10.06 9.05 -22.30
C CYS A 79 10.29 7.56 -22.57
N TYR A 80 9.58 6.97 -23.55
CA TYR A 80 9.70 5.55 -23.86
C TYR A 80 11.12 5.18 -24.30
N VAL A 81 11.67 4.14 -23.68
CA VAL A 81 12.97 3.58 -24.03
C VAL A 81 12.74 2.28 -24.80
N PRO A 82 13.24 2.15 -26.04
CA PRO A 82 13.12 0.91 -26.80
C PRO A 82 13.68 -0.28 -26.03
N HIS A 83 12.91 -1.37 -25.95
CA HIS A 83 13.29 -2.64 -25.30
C HIS A 83 13.51 -2.56 -23.78
N GLN A 84 13.07 -1.49 -23.11
CA GLN A 84 13.06 -1.40 -21.65
C GLN A 84 11.66 -1.12 -21.15
N THR A 85 11.35 -1.69 -19.98
CA THR A 85 10.09 -1.45 -19.26
C THR A 85 10.18 -0.25 -18.32
N GLU A 86 11.38 0.25 -18.06
CA GLU A 86 11.64 1.37 -17.14
C GLU A 86 12.04 2.64 -17.92
N TYR A 87 11.65 3.80 -17.37
CA TYR A 87 12.11 5.11 -17.84
C TYR A 87 13.57 5.37 -17.43
N LEU A 88 14.29 6.20 -18.20
CA LEU A 88 15.64 6.65 -17.80
C LEU A 88 15.55 7.63 -16.63
N HIS A 89 15.87 7.15 -15.44
CA HIS A 89 15.87 7.95 -14.23
C HIS A 89 16.83 7.38 -13.20
N ARG A 90 17.16 8.22 -12.21
CA ARG A 90 17.97 7.88 -11.06
C ARG A 90 17.36 8.45 -9.80
N ILE A 91 17.42 7.71 -8.71
CA ILE A 91 17.00 8.18 -7.38
C ILE A 91 18.18 8.01 -6.47
N VAL A 92 18.56 9.06 -5.73
CA VAL A 92 19.72 9.02 -4.85
C VAL A 92 19.36 9.51 -3.46
N VAL A 93 19.94 8.87 -2.44
CA VAL A 93 20.09 9.47 -1.12
C VAL A 93 21.34 10.33 -1.17
N ARG A 94 21.15 11.65 -1.15
CA ARG A 94 22.21 12.65 -1.22
C ARG A 94 22.57 13.11 0.18
N ALA A 95 23.84 12.98 0.55
CA ALA A 95 24.40 13.53 1.79
C ALA A 95 25.31 14.71 1.46
N ALA A 96 24.93 15.90 1.93
CA ALA A 96 25.70 17.13 1.75
C ALA A 96 26.40 17.50 3.07
N THR A 97 27.74 17.49 3.07
CA THR A 97 28.57 17.85 4.23
C THR A 97 29.31 19.15 3.93
N GLU A 98 29.18 20.13 4.82
CA GLU A 98 29.94 21.37 4.72
C GLU A 98 31.29 21.17 5.41
N ASP A 99 32.38 21.38 4.69
CA ASP A 99 33.72 21.41 5.27
C ASP A 99 33.90 22.72 6.05
N GLU A 100 34.12 22.64 7.36
CA GLU A 100 34.26 23.81 8.23
C GLU A 100 35.45 24.69 7.85
N ALA A 101 36.54 24.10 7.32
CA ALA A 101 37.76 24.82 6.98
C ALA A 101 37.64 25.56 5.65
N THR A 102 37.01 24.95 4.64
CA THR A 102 36.94 25.49 3.27
C THR A 102 35.58 26.10 2.92
N ARG A 103 34.55 25.90 3.76
CA ARG A 103 33.13 26.21 3.48
C ARG A 103 32.58 25.55 2.22
N LYS A 104 33.32 24.60 1.64
CA LYS A 104 32.91 23.86 0.46
C LYS A 104 31.92 22.77 0.87
N VAL A 105 30.82 22.66 0.13
CA VAL A 105 29.86 21.57 0.32
C VAL A 105 30.33 20.37 -0.49
N ASN A 106 30.69 19.30 0.21
CA ASN A 106 31.00 18.01 -0.37
C ASN A 106 29.73 17.17 -0.42
N VAL A 107 29.37 16.71 -1.61
CA VAL A 107 28.16 15.93 -1.87
C VAL A 107 28.55 14.48 -2.09
N THR A 108 27.88 13.56 -1.41
CA THR A 108 27.99 12.11 -1.62
C THR A 108 26.62 11.57 -1.98
N ASP A 109 26.51 11.00 -3.19
CA ASP A 109 25.28 10.39 -3.68
C ASP A 109 25.34 8.87 -3.54
N PHE A 110 24.35 8.32 -2.85
CA PHE A 110 24.11 6.88 -2.76
C PHE A 110 22.90 6.54 -3.61
N ASP A 111 23.12 5.77 -4.68
CA ASP A 111 22.04 5.40 -5.60
C ASP A 111 21.06 4.45 -4.92
N VAL A 112 19.78 4.79 -4.91
CA VAL A 112 18.73 3.95 -4.34
C VAL A 112 18.62 2.65 -5.11
N LYS A 113 18.81 2.67 -6.43
CA LYS A 113 18.78 1.45 -7.24
C LYS A 113 19.83 0.45 -6.76
N ASP A 114 20.87 0.94 -6.11
CA ASP A 114 21.97 0.16 -5.59
C ASP A 114 21.73 -0.16 -4.09
N LEU A 115 21.29 0.81 -3.29
CA LEU A 115 21.04 0.66 -1.86
C LEU A 115 19.79 -0.18 -1.51
N ALA A 116 18.72 -0.09 -2.28
CA ALA A 116 17.42 -0.62 -1.91
C ALA A 116 16.74 -1.30 -3.11
N GLY A 117 16.43 -2.58 -2.93
CA GLY A 117 15.73 -3.37 -3.93
C GLY A 117 15.90 -4.87 -3.69
N GLY A 118 14.81 -5.61 -3.86
CA GLY A 118 14.80 -7.06 -3.70
C GLY A 118 15.00 -7.49 -2.26
N SER A 119 16.15 -8.11 -1.99
CA SER A 119 16.47 -8.73 -0.70
C SER A 119 17.20 -7.83 0.28
N LEU A 120 17.80 -6.72 -0.17
CA LEU A 120 18.54 -5.80 0.70
C LEU A 120 17.57 -4.78 1.33
N GLY A 121 17.54 -4.72 2.66
CA GLY A 121 16.72 -3.80 3.45
C GLY A 121 17.47 -3.23 4.65
N ASN A 122 16.85 -2.30 5.38
CA ASN A 122 17.41 -1.62 6.56
C ASN A 122 18.87 -1.16 6.35
N VAL A 123 19.16 -0.54 5.21
CA VAL A 123 20.54 -0.15 4.88
C VAL A 123 20.97 1.02 5.74
N VAL A 124 22.08 0.84 6.45
CA VAL A 124 22.63 1.85 7.36
C VAL A 124 23.67 2.69 6.62
N ILE A 125 23.36 3.96 6.41
CA ILE A 125 24.28 4.94 5.81
C ILE A 125 24.94 5.71 6.94
N ARG A 126 26.25 5.51 7.13
CA ARG A 126 27.07 6.24 8.11
C ARG A 126 27.94 7.27 7.39
N LEU A 127 27.94 8.48 7.92
CA LEU A 127 28.56 9.66 7.33
C LEU A 127 29.73 10.11 8.19
N LEU A 128 30.79 10.63 7.55
CA LEU A 128 32.00 11.08 8.25
C LEU A 128 31.76 12.34 9.12
N GLY A 129 30.70 13.09 8.83
CA GLY A 129 30.33 14.32 9.54
C GLY A 129 28.83 14.54 9.55
N MET A 130 28.38 15.63 10.18
CA MET A 130 26.98 16.04 10.18
C MET A 130 26.58 16.49 8.77
N SER A 131 25.76 15.70 8.08
CA SER A 131 25.33 16.00 6.72
C SER A 131 23.85 16.33 6.66
N LYS A 132 23.47 17.22 5.74
CA LYS A 132 22.09 17.37 5.32
C LYS A 132 21.77 16.25 4.33
N VAL A 133 20.78 15.42 4.66
CA VAL A 133 20.40 14.26 3.84
C VAL A 133 19.09 14.55 3.12
N SER A 134 19.03 14.21 1.83
CA SER A 134 17.84 14.36 1.00
C SER A 134 17.68 13.20 0.02
N LEU A 135 16.42 12.87 -0.31
CA LEU A 135 16.07 11.99 -1.42
C LEU A 135 15.89 12.84 -2.68
N VAL A 136 16.70 12.59 -3.69
CA VAL A 136 16.73 13.35 -4.94
C VAL A 136 16.36 12.43 -6.09
N PHE A 137 15.43 12.89 -6.93
CA PHE A 137 15.05 12.23 -8.19
C PHE A 137 15.65 12.98 -9.36
N MET A 138 16.29 12.26 -10.26
CA MET A 138 16.96 12.77 -11.45
C MET A 138 16.37 12.10 -12.68
N ASN A 139 16.01 12.89 -13.68
CA ASN A 139 15.50 12.41 -14.96
C ASN A 139 16.67 12.40 -15.96
N ASP A 140 17.18 11.20 -16.27
CA ASP A 140 18.35 11.01 -17.13
C ASP A 140 17.97 10.92 -18.62
N ALA A 141 16.70 11.17 -18.97
CA ALA A 141 16.29 11.21 -20.36
C ALA A 141 17.01 12.33 -21.13
N THR A 142 17.40 12.03 -22.37
CA THR A 142 18.02 13.01 -23.28
C THR A 142 16.99 13.77 -24.11
N ASN A 143 15.78 13.22 -24.27
CA ASN A 143 14.70 13.87 -25.01
C ASN A 143 14.11 15.00 -24.17
N HIS A 144 14.27 16.26 -24.59
CA HIS A 144 13.75 17.45 -23.90
C HIS A 144 12.23 17.44 -23.66
N GLN A 145 11.46 16.66 -24.42
CA GLN A 145 10.02 16.50 -24.22
C GLN A 145 9.67 15.48 -23.13
N CYS A 146 10.64 14.69 -22.67
CA CYS A 146 10.43 13.73 -21.60
C CYS A 146 10.39 14.44 -20.24
N SER A 147 9.22 14.36 -19.59
CA SER A 147 9.03 14.81 -18.22
C SER A 147 8.52 13.65 -17.39
N LEU A 148 9.25 13.33 -16.31
CA LEU A 148 8.91 12.23 -15.42
C LEU A 148 8.38 12.78 -14.09
N ARG A 149 7.36 12.10 -13.58
CA ARG A 149 6.84 12.27 -12.23
C ARG A 149 7.14 11.04 -11.42
N ILE A 150 7.66 11.25 -10.22
CA ILE A 150 7.87 10.22 -9.22
C ILE A 150 6.84 10.36 -8.10
N ARG A 151 6.31 9.22 -7.66
CA ARG A 151 5.61 9.06 -6.38
C ARG A 151 6.44 8.10 -5.54
N ALA A 152 6.81 8.49 -4.32
CA ALA A 152 7.63 7.67 -3.46
C ALA A 152 7.07 7.67 -2.04
N ILE A 153 7.07 6.51 -1.40
CA ILE A 153 6.86 6.33 0.02
C ILE A 153 8.23 5.97 0.60
N ILE A 154 8.66 6.74 1.59
CA ILE A 154 9.96 6.55 2.21
C ILE A 154 9.82 6.50 3.73
N SER A 155 10.54 5.58 4.35
CA SER A 155 10.67 5.44 5.79
C SER A 155 12.14 5.33 6.15
N PHE A 156 12.56 6.14 7.12
CA PHE A 156 13.92 6.19 7.63
C PHE A 156 13.89 6.26 9.16
N ALA A 157 14.90 5.66 9.77
CA ALA A 157 15.17 5.82 11.19
C ALA A 157 16.46 6.62 11.35
N GLU A 158 16.37 7.77 12.04
CA GLU A 158 17.55 8.51 12.49
C GLU A 158 18.20 7.73 13.63
N GLN A 159 19.50 7.45 13.53
CA GLN A 159 20.23 6.87 14.66
C GLN A 159 20.81 8.00 15.51
N ALA A 160 20.60 7.91 16.83
CA ALA A 160 21.28 8.77 17.79
C ALA A 160 22.81 8.61 17.69
N GLU A 161 23.55 9.63 18.13
CA GLU A 161 24.99 9.78 17.94
C GLU A 161 25.76 8.45 17.98
N PRO A 162 26.47 8.07 16.90
CA PRO A 162 27.27 6.86 16.93
C PRO A 162 28.32 6.99 18.03
N THR A 163 28.32 6.03 18.96
CA THR A 163 29.24 5.96 20.11
C THR A 163 30.70 5.82 19.71
N GLN A 164 31.00 5.50 18.44
CA GLN A 164 32.34 5.49 17.89
C GLN A 164 32.39 6.04 16.45
N GLN A 165 33.44 6.82 16.20
CA GLN A 165 33.78 7.45 14.93
C GLN A 165 34.40 6.44 13.95
N GLU A 166 33.80 5.26 13.79
CA GLU A 166 34.34 4.22 12.90
C GLU A 166 33.99 4.52 11.44
N ARG A 167 35.01 4.46 10.55
CA ARG A 167 34.86 4.54 9.09
C ARG A 167 34.24 3.24 8.56
N LEU A 168 32.95 3.06 8.82
CA LEU A 168 32.23 1.86 8.43
C LEU A 168 31.78 1.94 6.96
N PRO A 169 31.80 0.81 6.23
CA PRO A 169 31.27 0.77 4.88
C PRO A 169 29.74 0.81 4.87
N VAL A 170 29.19 1.25 3.75
CA VAL A 170 27.75 1.16 3.44
C VAL A 170 27.53 -0.04 2.53
N ALA A 171 26.53 -0.88 2.83
CA ALA A 171 26.09 -1.90 1.89
C ALA A 171 25.37 -1.22 0.73
N VAL A 172 25.98 -1.23 -0.45
CA VAL A 172 25.50 -0.50 -1.62
C VAL A 172 24.90 -1.39 -2.69
N SER A 173 24.92 -2.72 -2.57
CA SER A 173 24.19 -3.61 -3.49
C SER A 173 24.25 -5.05 -3.02
N VAL A 174 23.33 -5.86 -3.52
CA VAL A 174 23.39 -7.32 -3.47
C VAL A 174 23.22 -7.87 -4.87
N VAL A 175 24.04 -8.86 -5.23
CA VAL A 175 24.04 -9.50 -6.55
C VAL A 175 23.88 -11.01 -6.37
N PRO A 176 22.79 -11.63 -6.84
CA PRO A 176 21.61 -10.99 -7.45
C PRO A 176 20.82 -10.13 -6.45
N ARG A 177 20.11 -9.10 -6.96
CA ARG A 177 19.34 -8.15 -6.11
C ARG A 177 18.28 -8.83 -5.25
N THR A 178 17.77 -9.95 -5.72
CA THR A 178 16.96 -10.85 -4.90
C THR A 178 17.67 -12.16 -4.70
N VAL A 179 17.82 -12.47 -3.42
CA VAL A 179 18.52 -13.61 -2.88
C VAL A 179 17.52 -14.71 -2.68
N TYR A 180 17.78 -15.84 -3.32
CA TYR A 180 16.98 -17.04 -3.19
C TYR A 180 17.83 -18.15 -2.56
N VAL A 181 17.17 -19.08 -1.88
CA VAL A 181 17.80 -20.35 -1.53
C VAL A 181 18.20 -21.05 -2.82
N LYS A 182 19.50 -21.16 -3.09
CA LYS A 182 19.97 -21.78 -4.33
C LYS A 182 21.29 -22.51 -4.15
N ARG A 183 21.19 -23.86 -4.11
CA ARG A 183 22.15 -24.93 -4.49
C ARG A 183 23.57 -24.53 -4.91
N SER A 184 23.62 -23.68 -5.93
CA SER A 184 24.76 -23.54 -6.84
C SER A 184 25.19 -22.11 -7.13
N ALA A 185 24.54 -21.09 -6.57
CA ALA A 185 24.89 -19.69 -6.85
C ALA A 185 25.22 -18.94 -5.56
N MET A 186 26.33 -18.21 -5.59
CA MET A 186 26.71 -17.31 -4.50
C MET A 186 26.01 -15.97 -4.67
N THR A 187 25.69 -15.35 -3.55
CA THR A 187 25.20 -13.98 -3.46
C THR A 187 26.33 -13.09 -2.98
N THR A 188 26.58 -12.02 -3.71
CA THR A 188 27.64 -11.05 -3.39
C THR A 188 27.03 -9.76 -2.86
N VAL A 189 27.41 -9.38 -1.65
CA VAL A 189 27.13 -8.07 -1.05
C VAL A 189 28.27 -7.13 -1.41
N LEU A 190 27.92 -5.98 -1.99
CA LEU A 190 28.87 -4.94 -2.36
C LEU A 190 28.87 -3.85 -1.31
N LEU A 191 30.08 -3.46 -0.89
CA LEU A 191 30.33 -2.54 0.21
C LEU A 191 31.07 -1.33 -0.34
N ARG A 192 30.59 -0.13 -0.05
CA ARG A 192 31.31 1.12 -0.36
C ARG A 192 31.95 1.65 0.92
N TYR A 193 33.27 1.72 0.91
CA TYR A 193 34.05 2.27 2.02
C TYR A 193 34.17 3.79 1.90
N PRO A 194 34.28 4.52 3.03
CA PRO A 194 34.53 5.96 2.99
C PRO A 194 35.83 6.30 2.24
N TRP A 195 35.87 7.46 1.59
CA TRP A 195 37.08 7.94 0.91
C TRP A 195 38.28 7.95 1.87
N GLY A 196 39.42 7.42 1.41
CA GLY A 196 40.68 7.43 2.15
C GLY A 196 40.81 6.24 3.11
N THR A 197 39.92 5.26 3.00
CA THR A 197 40.08 3.94 3.61
C THR A 197 41.23 3.19 2.93
N ASN A 198 42.11 2.58 3.71
CA ASN A 198 43.13 1.68 3.19
C ASN A 198 42.46 0.36 2.77
N MET A 199 42.17 0.21 1.48
CA MET A 199 41.46 -0.97 0.96
C MET A 199 42.23 -2.29 1.17
N HIS A 200 43.56 -2.25 1.28
CA HIS A 200 44.35 -3.44 1.58
C HIS A 200 44.09 -3.93 3.01
N GLU A 201 43.93 -3.01 3.96
CA GLU A 201 43.54 -3.36 5.33
C GLU A 201 42.07 -3.78 5.38
N ALA A 202 41.20 -3.10 4.61
CA ALA A 202 39.77 -3.40 4.59
C ALA A 202 39.42 -4.79 4.04
N GLN A 203 40.31 -5.38 3.25
CA GLN A 203 40.19 -6.78 2.83
C GLN A 203 40.29 -7.75 4.01
N SER A 204 40.97 -7.39 5.09
CA SER A 204 41.07 -8.22 6.31
C SER A 204 39.87 -8.10 7.24
N ASP A 205 38.91 -7.21 6.94
CA ASP A 205 37.68 -7.07 7.73
C ASP A 205 36.76 -8.26 7.55
N VAL A 206 36.11 -8.65 8.65
CA VAL A 206 35.20 -9.80 8.68
C VAL A 206 33.77 -9.30 8.58
N VAL A 207 33.04 -9.81 7.59
CA VAL A 207 31.61 -9.54 7.43
C VAL A 207 30.86 -10.84 7.69
N LYS A 208 29.84 -10.79 8.54
CA LYS A 208 29.07 -11.96 8.97
C LYS A 208 27.59 -11.77 8.72
N LEU A 209 26.92 -12.88 8.47
CA LEU A 209 25.47 -12.99 8.46
C LEU A 209 25.03 -13.58 9.80
N VAL A 210 24.22 -12.81 10.52
CA VAL A 210 23.69 -13.18 11.84
C VAL A 210 22.18 -13.24 11.74
N ALA A 211 21.53 -14.21 12.38
CA ALA A 211 20.06 -14.30 12.39
C ALA A 211 19.44 -13.00 12.92
N LEU A 212 18.30 -12.57 12.35
CA LEU A 212 17.65 -11.29 12.71
C LEU A 212 17.34 -11.14 14.21
N SER A 213 17.10 -12.26 14.91
CA SER A 213 16.83 -12.32 16.35
C SER A 213 18.04 -12.02 17.25
N LYS A 214 19.25 -11.96 16.69
CA LYS A 214 20.49 -11.64 17.40
C LYS A 214 21.04 -10.29 16.95
N GLU A 215 21.77 -9.60 17.82
CA GLU A 215 22.40 -8.32 17.52
C GLU A 215 23.86 -8.50 17.07
N CYS A 216 24.39 -7.58 16.25
CA CYS A 216 25.79 -7.61 15.83
C CYS A 216 26.79 -7.34 16.97
N GLY A 217 26.33 -6.77 18.10
CA GLY A 217 27.18 -6.46 19.25
C GLY A 217 27.52 -7.66 20.14
N THR A 218 26.72 -8.73 20.08
CA THR A 218 26.88 -9.90 20.96
C THR A 218 27.56 -11.06 20.23
N GLY A 219 28.83 -11.31 20.54
CA GLY A 219 29.52 -12.56 20.21
C GLY A 219 30.24 -12.59 18.86
N TYR A 220 31.55 -12.36 18.89
CA TYR A 220 32.44 -12.58 17.73
C TYR A 220 32.33 -14.01 17.14
N PHE A 221 31.81 -14.99 17.87
CA PHE A 221 31.76 -16.38 17.40
C PHE A 221 30.44 -16.78 16.70
N ASP A 222 29.40 -15.93 16.76
CA ASP A 222 28.10 -16.26 16.19
C ASP A 222 27.94 -15.76 14.75
N GLY A 223 27.21 -16.54 13.94
CA GLY A 223 26.88 -16.22 12.55
C GLY A 223 27.82 -16.82 11.50
N HIS A 224 27.48 -16.59 10.24
CA HIS A 224 28.19 -17.13 9.09
C HIS A 224 29.12 -16.09 8.48
N ALA A 225 30.43 -16.34 8.50
CA ALA A 225 31.41 -15.46 7.87
C ALA A 225 31.25 -15.49 6.34
N MET A 226 31.09 -14.30 5.76
CA MET A 226 31.09 -14.11 4.32
C MET A 226 32.54 -14.13 3.79
N ARG A 227 32.73 -14.64 2.59
CA ARG A 227 34.05 -14.78 1.97
C ARG A 227 34.35 -13.61 1.06
N ILE A 228 35.63 -13.43 0.72
CA ILE A 228 36.01 -12.53 -0.36
C ILE A 228 35.83 -13.30 -1.67
N PRO A 229 35.06 -12.78 -2.64
CA PRO A 229 34.82 -13.49 -3.89
C PRO A 229 36.10 -13.63 -4.71
N SER A 230 36.25 -14.76 -5.42
CA SER A 230 37.39 -15.02 -6.30
C SER A 230 37.43 -14.11 -7.54
N SER A 231 36.28 -13.55 -7.91
CA SER A 231 36.13 -12.58 -9.00
C SER A 231 35.17 -11.48 -8.58
N PHE A 232 35.56 -10.23 -8.80
CA PHE A 232 34.67 -9.10 -8.54
C PHE A 232 33.55 -9.07 -9.59
N PRO A 233 32.27 -8.99 -9.20
CA PRO A 233 31.18 -8.90 -10.16
C PRO A 233 31.30 -7.59 -10.97
N PRO A 234 30.75 -7.54 -12.20
CA PRO A 234 30.77 -6.32 -13.01
C PRO A 234 29.97 -5.21 -12.30
N VAL A 235 30.67 -4.16 -11.88
CA VAL A 235 30.13 -3.03 -11.10
C VAL A 235 30.05 -1.74 -11.91
N ASN A 236 29.84 -1.84 -13.22
CA ASN A 236 29.87 -0.69 -14.14
C ASN A 236 28.88 0.44 -13.76
N HIS A 237 27.91 0.17 -12.89
CA HIS A 237 26.89 1.10 -12.40
C HIS A 237 27.24 1.75 -11.04
N LEU A 238 28.20 1.21 -10.27
CA LEU A 238 28.40 1.55 -8.85
C LEU A 238 29.45 2.65 -8.57
N GLY A 239 29.78 3.50 -9.55
CA GLY A 239 30.71 4.61 -9.36
C GLY A 239 32.17 4.17 -9.20
N ASP A 240 32.94 4.87 -8.35
CA ASP A 240 34.40 4.69 -8.22
C ASP A 240 34.78 3.30 -7.66
N PRO A 241 35.38 2.42 -8.48
CA PRO A 241 35.75 1.07 -8.07
C PRO A 241 36.83 1.05 -6.98
N ALA A 242 37.58 2.15 -6.77
CA ALA A 242 38.64 2.21 -5.78
C ALA A 242 38.15 2.12 -4.33
N THR A 243 36.86 2.37 -4.08
CA THR A 243 36.25 2.33 -2.73
C THR A 243 35.36 1.11 -2.50
N LEU A 244 35.27 0.21 -3.48
CA LEU A 244 34.35 -0.92 -3.43
C LEU A 244 35.04 -2.18 -2.88
N GLY A 245 34.38 -2.82 -1.93
CA GLY A 245 34.67 -4.19 -1.51
C GLY A 245 33.49 -5.11 -1.82
N ALA A 246 33.76 -6.41 -1.81
CA ALA A 246 32.73 -7.43 -2.03
C ALA A 246 32.88 -8.55 -1.01
N ARG A 247 31.74 -9.12 -0.62
CA ARG A 247 31.65 -10.30 0.22
C ARG A 247 30.60 -11.24 -0.32
N ASP A 248 30.94 -12.51 -0.52
CA ASP A 248 30.00 -13.52 -0.99
C ASP A 248 29.58 -14.50 0.09
N TYR A 249 28.36 -15.00 -0.05
CA TYR A 249 27.84 -16.08 0.75
C TYR A 249 26.89 -16.95 -0.06
N TYR A 250 26.71 -18.17 0.43
CA TYR A 250 25.86 -19.17 -0.16
C TYR A 250 24.69 -19.45 0.79
N PHE A 251 23.47 -19.14 0.37
CA PHE A 251 22.29 -19.30 1.21
C PHE A 251 21.58 -20.64 0.97
N ASP A 252 21.37 -21.41 2.03
CA ASP A 252 20.70 -22.70 2.06
C ASP A 252 19.36 -22.70 2.78
N THR A 253 19.02 -21.61 3.49
CA THR A 253 17.75 -21.45 4.21
C THR A 253 17.07 -20.11 3.90
N PRO A 254 15.73 -20.08 3.78
CA PRO A 254 14.96 -18.87 3.47
C PRO A 254 14.71 -18.04 4.75
N GLU A 255 15.76 -17.44 5.30
CA GLU A 255 15.69 -16.61 6.50
C GLU A 255 16.06 -15.15 6.24
N THR A 256 15.87 -14.30 7.25
CA THR A 256 16.35 -12.91 7.23
C THR A 256 17.58 -12.77 8.13
N TYR A 257 18.64 -12.18 7.58
CA TYR A 257 19.94 -12.04 8.23
C TYR A 257 20.32 -10.57 8.39
N ARG A 258 20.93 -10.22 9.52
CA ARG A 258 21.69 -8.98 9.68
C ARG A 258 23.07 -9.16 9.06
N VAL A 259 23.50 -8.16 8.30
CA VAL A 259 24.87 -8.05 7.79
C VAL A 259 25.67 -7.27 8.82
N CYS A 260 26.54 -7.97 9.53
CA CYS A 260 27.38 -7.42 10.58
C CYS A 260 28.82 -7.24 10.08
N TYR A 261 29.36 -6.04 10.23
CA TYR A 261 30.73 -5.71 9.90
C TYR A 261 31.60 -5.66 11.16
N TYR A 262 32.76 -6.32 11.10
CA TYR A 262 33.79 -6.31 12.13
C TYR A 262 35.08 -5.79 11.53
N GLY A 263 35.47 -4.57 11.91
CA GLY A 263 36.76 -4.02 11.54
C GLY A 263 37.91 -4.86 12.09
N LYS A 264 39.06 -4.86 11.42
CA LYS A 264 40.25 -5.59 11.84
C LYS A 264 40.56 -5.43 13.34
N GLY A 265 40.53 -6.54 14.06
CA GLY A 265 40.83 -6.57 15.51
C GLY A 265 39.70 -6.13 16.43
N ASN A 266 38.55 -5.68 15.89
CA ASN A 266 37.39 -5.32 16.68
C ASN A 266 36.56 -6.57 17.04
N GLN A 267 36.11 -6.65 18.30
CA GLN A 267 35.29 -7.76 18.80
C GLN A 267 33.80 -7.47 18.73
N THR A 268 33.41 -6.19 18.64
CA THR A 268 32.02 -5.76 18.50
C THR A 268 31.69 -5.50 17.02
N GLY A 269 30.61 -6.11 16.52
CA GLY A 269 30.16 -5.91 15.16
C GLY A 269 29.17 -4.75 15.05
N SER A 270 29.22 -4.05 13.93
CA SER A 270 28.24 -3.02 13.56
C SER A 270 27.30 -3.55 12.47
N GLU A 271 26.00 -3.36 12.66
CA GLU A 271 25.02 -3.62 11.60
C GLU A 271 25.16 -2.60 10.47
N ILE A 272 25.24 -3.10 9.23
CA ILE A 272 25.34 -2.27 8.02
C ILE A 272 24.14 -2.44 7.08
N ALA A 273 23.42 -3.57 7.16
CA ALA A 273 22.19 -3.84 6.42
C ALA A 273 21.48 -5.10 6.93
N VAL A 274 20.29 -5.37 6.39
CA VAL A 274 19.55 -6.64 6.52
C VAL A 274 19.37 -7.27 5.13
N ILE A 275 19.53 -8.58 5.03
CA ILE A 275 19.28 -9.37 3.81
C ILE A 275 18.17 -10.37 4.09
N ARG A 276 17.12 -10.31 3.27
CA ARG A 276 16.02 -11.28 3.26
C ARG A 276 16.24 -12.32 2.17
N VAL A 277 16.29 -13.60 2.54
CA VAL A 277 16.39 -14.72 1.60
C VAL A 277 15.01 -15.28 1.33
N PHE A 278 14.70 -15.47 0.05
CA PHE A 278 13.42 -16.03 -0.39
C PHE A 278 13.56 -17.49 -0.78
N ASP A 279 12.50 -18.27 -0.58
CA ASP A 279 12.52 -19.70 -0.87
C ASP A 279 12.40 -20.02 -2.37
N GLY A 280 11.94 -19.06 -3.19
CA GLY A 280 11.80 -19.23 -4.65
C GLY A 280 11.58 -17.93 -5.43
N ASN A 281 11.87 -17.96 -6.74
CA ASN A 281 11.73 -16.85 -7.70
C ASN A 281 10.66 -17.20 -8.75
N PRO A 282 9.60 -16.38 -8.95
CA PRO A 282 9.31 -15.08 -8.36
C PRO A 282 8.96 -15.16 -6.88
N THR A 283 9.15 -14.02 -6.21
CA THR A 283 9.10 -13.88 -4.76
C THR A 283 7.66 -13.85 -4.22
N TYR A 284 6.80 -13.11 -4.91
CA TYR A 284 5.38 -12.98 -4.58
C TYR A 284 4.61 -12.57 -5.83
N TYR A 285 3.30 -12.65 -5.75
CA TYR A 285 2.41 -12.13 -6.77
C TYR A 285 1.37 -11.18 -6.21
N GLN A 286 0.86 -10.31 -7.08
CA GLN A 286 -0.25 -9.41 -6.81
C GLN A 286 -1.26 -9.51 -7.95
N MET A 287 -2.54 -9.50 -7.63
CA MET A 287 -3.58 -9.30 -8.62
C MET A 287 -3.60 -7.81 -9.03
N VAL A 288 -3.47 -7.52 -10.31
CA VAL A 288 -3.43 -6.13 -10.84
C VAL A 288 -4.66 -5.75 -11.64
N SER A 289 -5.47 -6.72 -12.03
CA SER A 289 -6.76 -6.52 -12.68
C SER A 289 -7.69 -7.73 -12.46
N GLY A 290 -8.98 -7.54 -12.70
CA GLY A 290 -10.00 -8.60 -12.58
C GLY A 290 -10.44 -8.93 -11.16
N GLN A 291 -10.03 -8.12 -10.18
CA GLN A 291 -10.57 -8.14 -8.82
C GLN A 291 -11.70 -7.12 -8.65
N ASP A 292 -12.68 -7.45 -7.81
CA ASP A 292 -13.64 -6.46 -7.32
C ASP A 292 -13.05 -5.60 -6.18
N GLU A 293 -13.84 -4.65 -5.68
CA GLU A 293 -13.50 -3.77 -4.56
C GLU A 293 -13.17 -4.53 -3.25
N GLN A 294 -13.43 -5.83 -3.19
CA GLN A 294 -13.09 -6.71 -2.06
C GLN A 294 -11.94 -7.66 -2.37
N GLY A 295 -11.24 -7.49 -3.49
CA GLY A 295 -10.10 -8.33 -3.87
C GLY A 295 -10.47 -9.71 -4.42
N ARG A 296 -11.75 -9.97 -4.74
CA ARG A 296 -12.21 -11.28 -5.21
C ARG A 296 -12.12 -11.38 -6.72
N VAL A 297 -11.71 -12.55 -7.23
CA VAL A 297 -11.70 -12.86 -8.67
C VAL A 297 -12.87 -13.78 -9.02
N PHE A 298 -13.64 -13.43 -10.04
CA PHE A 298 -14.80 -14.21 -10.48
C PHE A 298 -14.47 -15.21 -11.59
N VAL A 299 -15.11 -16.37 -11.54
CA VAL A 299 -15.10 -17.33 -12.65
C VAL A 299 -15.68 -16.67 -13.90
N GLY A 300 -15.02 -16.86 -15.04
CA GLY A 300 -15.41 -16.31 -16.33
C GLY A 300 -14.99 -14.86 -16.55
N ALA A 301 -14.46 -14.18 -15.52
CA ALA A 301 -13.86 -12.86 -15.67
C ALA A 301 -12.36 -12.99 -16.01
N GLU A 302 -11.90 -12.12 -16.89
CA GLU A 302 -10.47 -11.96 -17.14
C GLU A 302 -9.82 -11.27 -15.94
N ALA A 303 -8.72 -11.85 -15.47
CA ALA A 303 -7.94 -11.30 -14.38
C ALA A 303 -6.45 -11.42 -14.72
N THR A 304 -5.68 -10.48 -14.21
CA THR A 304 -4.23 -10.44 -14.42
C THR A 304 -3.51 -10.49 -13.09
N VAL A 305 -2.61 -11.46 -12.97
CA VAL A 305 -1.62 -11.53 -11.91
C VAL A 305 -0.34 -10.86 -12.40
N LYS A 306 0.29 -10.07 -11.52
CA LYS A 306 1.66 -9.59 -11.68
C LYS A 306 2.55 -10.33 -10.70
N PHE A 307 3.50 -11.07 -11.24
CA PHE A 307 4.56 -11.70 -10.49
C PHE A 307 5.72 -10.73 -10.32
N TYR A 308 6.30 -10.70 -9.13
CA TYR A 308 7.48 -9.92 -8.85
C TYR A 308 8.65 -10.85 -8.58
N GLY A 309 9.72 -10.68 -9.36
CA GLY A 309 10.87 -11.57 -9.32
C GLY A 309 12.05 -10.94 -10.05
N TYR A 310 13.06 -11.73 -10.36
CA TYR A 310 14.26 -11.24 -11.03
C TYR A 310 14.70 -12.20 -12.13
N ASP A 311 15.24 -11.65 -13.21
CA ASP A 311 15.65 -12.40 -14.39
C ASP A 311 14.54 -13.33 -14.90
N LEU A 312 13.30 -12.84 -14.85
CA LEU A 312 12.15 -13.59 -15.34
C LEU A 312 12.25 -13.71 -16.87
N ASP A 313 11.84 -14.84 -17.41
CA ASP A 313 11.82 -15.12 -18.85
C ASP A 313 10.37 -15.18 -19.31
N THR A 314 9.87 -14.08 -19.88
CA THR A 314 8.45 -13.94 -20.22
C THR A 314 8.15 -14.42 -21.64
N ARG A 315 9.17 -14.79 -22.42
CA ARG A 315 9.04 -15.32 -23.77
C ARG A 315 8.26 -16.63 -23.80
N PRO A 316 7.62 -16.98 -24.93
CA PRO A 316 7.08 -18.30 -25.17
C PRO A 316 8.11 -19.42 -24.93
N GLY A 317 7.82 -20.30 -23.97
CA GLY A 317 8.72 -21.40 -23.58
C GLY A 317 9.86 -20.98 -22.63
N GLY A 318 9.76 -19.78 -22.06
CA GLY A 318 10.55 -19.29 -20.95
C GLY A 318 10.00 -19.82 -19.61
N ASP A 319 9.60 -18.90 -18.75
CA ASP A 319 8.97 -19.21 -17.49
C ASP A 319 7.49 -19.56 -17.70
N SER A 320 6.87 -20.17 -16.68
CA SER A 320 5.52 -20.71 -16.80
C SER A 320 4.75 -20.56 -15.49
N ALA A 321 3.45 -20.35 -15.61
CA ALA A 321 2.54 -20.23 -14.48
C ALA A 321 1.36 -21.18 -14.66
N LYS A 322 0.89 -21.75 -13.54
CA LYS A 322 -0.33 -22.55 -13.49
C LYS A 322 -1.04 -22.38 -12.15
N PHE A 323 -2.34 -22.58 -12.16
CA PHE A 323 -3.10 -22.82 -10.92
C PHE A 323 -2.98 -24.27 -10.52
N VAL A 324 -2.93 -24.52 -9.22
CA VAL A 324 -3.04 -25.84 -8.61
C VAL A 324 -4.10 -25.76 -7.52
N THR A 325 -4.83 -26.84 -7.25
CA THR A 325 -5.77 -26.82 -6.12
C THR A 325 -5.00 -26.64 -4.81
N ASP A 326 -5.55 -25.89 -3.88
CA ASP A 326 -4.83 -25.48 -2.65
C ASP A 326 -4.16 -26.66 -1.90
N ALA A 327 -4.84 -27.82 -1.87
CA ALA A 327 -4.38 -29.02 -1.18
C ALA A 327 -3.27 -29.85 -1.89
N GLU A 328 -2.93 -29.56 -3.16
CA GLU A 328 -2.01 -30.40 -3.96
C GLU A 328 -0.63 -29.77 -4.15
N ASP A 329 0.47 -30.52 -4.23
CA ASP A 329 1.81 -29.93 -4.39
C ASP A 329 2.06 -29.30 -5.79
N CYS A 330 2.62 -28.08 -5.85
CA CYS A 330 3.00 -27.40 -7.10
C CYS A 330 3.92 -28.24 -8.01
N ALA A 331 4.83 -29.03 -7.43
CA ALA A 331 5.79 -29.88 -8.11
C ALA A 331 5.12 -30.96 -8.98
N THR A 332 4.03 -31.55 -8.48
CA THR A 332 3.43 -32.76 -9.08
C THR A 332 2.03 -32.55 -9.64
N ALA A 333 1.30 -31.53 -9.18
CA ALA A 333 -0.09 -31.33 -9.55
C ALA A 333 -0.28 -30.82 -10.99
N LYS A 334 -1.42 -31.15 -11.57
CA LYS A 334 -1.82 -30.66 -12.90
C LYS A 334 -2.46 -29.26 -12.80
N PRO A 335 -2.47 -28.48 -13.90
CA PRO A 335 -3.17 -27.20 -13.93
C PRO A 335 -4.65 -27.32 -13.53
N ALA A 336 -5.10 -26.43 -12.65
CA ALA A 336 -6.43 -26.40 -12.06
C ALA A 336 -7.23 -25.16 -12.48
N GLY A 337 -8.44 -24.98 -11.93
CA GLY A 337 -9.27 -23.81 -12.23
C GLY A 337 -9.81 -23.73 -13.66
N GLY A 338 -9.55 -24.75 -14.48
CA GLY A 338 -9.80 -24.72 -15.92
C GLY A 338 -8.93 -23.71 -16.67
N VAL A 339 -7.80 -23.34 -16.07
CA VAL A 339 -6.75 -22.52 -16.67
C VAL A 339 -5.61 -23.47 -17.02
N ALA A 340 -5.21 -23.51 -18.28
CA ALA A 340 -4.06 -24.29 -18.71
C ALA A 340 -2.76 -23.69 -18.16
N GLU A 341 -1.70 -24.49 -18.13
CA GLU A 341 -0.35 -23.96 -17.97
C GLU A 341 -0.07 -22.92 -19.06
N SER A 342 0.39 -21.74 -18.64
CA SER A 342 0.83 -20.70 -19.57
C SER A 342 2.34 -20.68 -19.62
N THR A 343 2.89 -20.78 -20.81
CA THR A 343 4.33 -20.65 -21.09
C THR A 343 4.68 -19.33 -21.78
N ASP A 344 3.66 -18.55 -22.11
CA ASP A 344 3.76 -17.18 -22.60
C ASP A 344 3.19 -16.30 -21.50
N LEU A 345 4.05 -15.48 -20.90
CA LEU A 345 3.68 -14.57 -19.83
C LEU A 345 3.93 -13.15 -20.37
N GLY A 346 2.99 -12.23 -20.15
CA GLY A 346 3.15 -10.84 -20.54
C GLY A 346 4.15 -10.06 -19.66
N PRO A 347 4.29 -8.74 -19.86
CA PRO A 347 3.66 -7.92 -20.89
C PRO A 347 4.32 -7.99 -22.29
N GLY A 348 5.33 -8.84 -22.51
CA GLY A 348 5.97 -9.06 -23.81
C GLY A 348 7.07 -10.11 -23.73
N ASP A 349 7.94 -10.19 -24.73
CA ASP A 349 8.98 -11.23 -24.86
C ASP A 349 10.32 -10.82 -24.21
N SER A 350 10.28 -10.41 -22.95
CA SER A 350 11.45 -9.96 -22.18
C SER A 350 12.16 -11.13 -21.48
N TYR A 351 13.48 -11.01 -21.30
CA TYR A 351 14.25 -11.98 -20.51
C TYR A 351 15.56 -11.39 -19.97
N GLY A 352 16.04 -11.95 -18.87
CA GLY A 352 17.38 -11.67 -18.34
C GLY A 352 17.44 -10.50 -17.34
N PRO A 353 18.66 -10.00 -17.05
CA PRO A 353 18.90 -9.01 -16.00
C PRO A 353 18.18 -7.71 -16.28
N GLY A 354 17.04 -7.51 -15.60
CA GLY A 354 16.15 -6.36 -15.76
C GLY A 354 14.67 -6.71 -15.87
N THR A 355 14.32 -7.96 -16.16
CA THR A 355 12.91 -8.39 -16.14
C THR A 355 12.48 -8.68 -14.70
N THR A 356 11.93 -7.66 -14.04
CA THR A 356 11.58 -7.66 -12.62
C THR A 356 10.14 -8.07 -12.32
N TYR A 357 9.31 -8.16 -13.37
CA TYR A 357 7.94 -8.63 -13.24
C TYR A 357 7.49 -9.33 -14.53
N THR A 358 6.46 -10.15 -14.38
CA THR A 358 5.71 -10.70 -15.51
C THR A 358 4.23 -10.63 -15.22
N LEU A 359 3.42 -10.48 -16.26
CA LEU A 359 1.98 -10.47 -16.19
C LEU A 359 1.44 -11.80 -16.69
N TRP A 360 0.50 -12.36 -15.97
CA TRP A 360 -0.23 -13.52 -16.42
C TRP A 360 -1.71 -13.21 -16.40
N THR A 361 -2.27 -13.06 -17.59
CA THR A 361 -3.71 -12.86 -17.78
C THR A 361 -4.37 -14.20 -18.02
N TRP A 362 -5.46 -14.46 -17.32
CA TRP A 362 -6.18 -15.72 -17.37
C TRP A 362 -7.67 -15.51 -17.13
N VAL A 363 -8.45 -16.52 -17.48
CA VAL A 363 -9.89 -16.58 -17.20
C VAL A 363 -10.15 -17.88 -16.45
N LEU A 364 -10.48 -17.77 -15.17
CA LEU A 364 -10.80 -18.94 -14.36
C LEU A 364 -12.11 -19.54 -14.85
N ARG A 365 -12.14 -20.85 -15.14
CA ARG A 365 -13.36 -21.54 -15.63
C ARG A 365 -14.04 -22.38 -14.55
N LYS A 366 -13.37 -22.61 -13.42
CA LYS A 366 -13.89 -23.37 -12.28
C LYS A 366 -13.64 -22.60 -11.00
N ALA A 367 -14.67 -22.46 -10.16
CA ALA A 367 -14.52 -21.90 -8.82
C ALA A 367 -13.74 -22.89 -7.92
N GLY A 368 -13.05 -22.37 -6.92
CA GLY A 368 -12.30 -23.16 -5.96
C GLY A 368 -11.22 -22.33 -5.27
N ALA A 369 -10.58 -22.93 -4.28
CA ALA A 369 -9.34 -22.42 -3.71
C ALA A 369 -8.17 -22.97 -4.55
N PHE A 370 -7.37 -22.05 -5.09
CA PHE A 370 -6.23 -22.38 -5.90
C PHE A 370 -5.02 -21.63 -5.36
N LYS A 371 -3.92 -22.35 -5.30
CA LYS A 371 -2.62 -21.71 -5.18
C LYS A 371 -2.00 -21.54 -6.55
N LEU A 372 -1.07 -20.61 -6.59
CA LEU A 372 -0.46 -20.18 -7.80
C LEU A 372 0.99 -20.67 -7.82
N CYS A 373 1.30 -21.46 -8.84
CA CYS A 373 2.61 -22.07 -8.99
C CYS A 373 3.32 -21.43 -10.18
N TYR A 374 4.62 -21.23 -10.01
CA TYR A 374 5.48 -20.70 -11.05
C TYR A 374 6.67 -21.62 -11.26
N LYS A 375 7.10 -21.76 -12.51
CA LYS A 375 8.27 -22.53 -12.89
C LYS A 375 9.11 -21.73 -13.85
N ARG A 376 10.40 -21.63 -13.54
CA ARG A 376 11.37 -21.07 -14.49
C ARG A 376 11.67 -22.04 -15.63
N ARG A 377 12.15 -21.56 -16.78
CA ARG A 377 12.47 -22.38 -17.97
C ARG A 377 13.16 -23.74 -17.70
N ASN A 378 14.07 -23.79 -16.73
CA ASN A 378 14.76 -25.01 -16.28
C ASN A 378 14.66 -25.23 -14.76
N GLY A 379 13.64 -24.66 -14.13
CA GLY A 379 13.41 -24.73 -12.69
C GLY A 379 12.43 -25.82 -12.29
N VAL A 380 12.22 -25.94 -10.97
CA VAL A 380 11.12 -26.71 -10.40
C VAL A 380 9.90 -25.80 -10.24
N TRP A 381 8.71 -26.40 -10.22
CA TRP A 381 7.52 -25.67 -9.83
C TRP A 381 7.63 -25.28 -8.37
N THR A 382 7.41 -23.99 -8.10
CA THR A 382 7.43 -23.44 -6.75
C THR A 382 6.12 -22.70 -6.52
N GLU A 383 5.58 -22.81 -5.30
CA GLU A 383 4.47 -21.99 -4.87
C GLU A 383 4.93 -20.54 -4.75
N VAL A 384 4.12 -19.61 -5.25
CA VAL A 384 4.39 -18.18 -5.12
C VAL A 384 3.36 -17.61 -4.17
N PRO A 385 3.75 -17.04 -3.02
CA PRO A 385 2.79 -16.48 -2.08
C PRO A 385 2.15 -15.19 -2.59
N SER A 386 0.93 -14.89 -2.17
CA SER A 386 0.33 -13.56 -2.39
C SER A 386 0.89 -12.56 -1.37
N ILE A 387 1.01 -11.29 -1.74
CA ILE A 387 1.40 -10.24 -0.78
C ILE A 387 0.41 -10.08 0.38
N ALA A 388 -0.84 -10.53 0.21
CA ALA A 388 -1.83 -10.59 1.28
C ALA A 388 -1.56 -11.71 2.30
N ASP A 389 -0.80 -12.75 1.92
CA ASP A 389 -0.48 -13.91 2.77
C ASP A 389 0.82 -13.71 3.57
N VAL A 390 1.57 -12.65 3.29
CA VAL A 390 2.83 -12.34 3.97
C VAL A 390 2.60 -11.24 5.00
N ASP A 391 1.86 -11.57 6.06
CA ASP A 391 1.82 -10.72 7.25
C ASP A 391 3.17 -10.85 7.99
N PRO A 392 3.87 -9.75 8.34
CA PRO A 392 5.16 -9.84 9.01
C PRO A 392 5.09 -10.26 10.48
N GLU A 393 3.91 -10.57 11.03
CA GLU A 393 3.79 -10.96 12.43
C GLU A 393 3.05 -12.29 12.65
N VAL A 394 3.72 -13.12 13.44
CA VAL A 394 3.25 -14.29 14.20
C VAL A 394 3.35 -15.66 13.51
N ALA A 395 4.53 -16.26 13.67
CA ALA A 395 4.61 -17.69 13.91
C ALA A 395 3.95 -18.04 15.27
N SER A 396 2.77 -18.64 15.23
CA SER A 396 2.19 -19.56 16.24
C SER A 396 0.83 -20.01 15.69
N THR A 397 0.44 -21.26 15.57
CA THR A 397 0.90 -22.54 16.12
C THR A 397 0.22 -23.63 15.30
N SER A 398 0.89 -24.77 15.18
CA SER A 398 0.37 -26.04 14.71
C SER A 398 -1.09 -26.33 15.14
N THR A 399 -1.96 -26.68 14.18
CA THR A 399 -2.94 -27.74 14.43
C THR A 399 -3.04 -28.63 13.20
N SER A 400 -2.55 -29.85 13.36
CA SER A 400 -2.81 -31.00 12.51
C SER A 400 -4.31 -31.33 12.50
N GLY A 401 -4.90 -31.57 11.33
CA GLY A 401 -6.20 -32.24 11.23
C GLY A 401 -7.07 -31.75 10.09
N ALA A 402 -6.67 -32.03 8.84
CA ALA A 402 -7.57 -31.93 7.70
C ALA A 402 -7.95 -33.35 7.25
N THR A 403 -9.21 -33.74 7.49
CA THR A 403 -9.90 -34.77 6.70
C THR A 403 -11.41 -34.70 6.95
N GLU A 404 -12.14 -33.93 6.13
CA GLU A 404 -13.44 -34.27 5.51
C GLU A 404 -14.00 -33.07 4.70
N PRO A 405 -14.71 -33.31 3.57
CA PRO A 405 -15.35 -32.24 2.80
C PRO A 405 -16.44 -31.54 3.63
N LYS A 406 -16.42 -30.21 3.66
CA LYS A 406 -17.32 -29.37 4.45
C LYS A 406 -18.80 -29.73 4.16
N HIS A 407 -19.43 -30.47 5.07
CA HIS A 407 -20.83 -30.89 4.99
C HIS A 407 -21.72 -29.63 5.08
N ILE A 408 -22.57 -29.40 4.09
CA ILE A 408 -23.56 -28.30 4.13
C ILE A 408 -24.66 -28.70 5.13
N PRO A 409 -24.80 -28.02 6.28
CA PRO A 409 -25.77 -28.41 7.30
C PRO A 409 -27.19 -28.31 6.76
N ARG A 410 -28.02 -29.34 7.02
CA ARG A 410 -29.45 -29.27 6.69
C ARG A 410 -30.13 -28.26 7.61
N PRO A 411 -30.81 -27.23 7.07
CA PRO A 411 -31.46 -26.24 7.89
C PRO A 411 -32.59 -26.85 8.70
N THR A 412 -32.64 -26.54 10.00
CA THR A 412 -33.70 -26.99 10.91
C THR A 412 -34.45 -25.80 11.50
N ASP A 413 -35.75 -25.95 11.74
CA ASP A 413 -36.55 -24.94 12.41
C ASP A 413 -35.93 -24.61 13.79
N PRO A 414 -35.66 -23.32 14.10
CA PRO A 414 -34.93 -22.95 15.30
C PRO A 414 -35.65 -23.32 16.60
N VAL A 415 -36.98 -23.50 16.56
CA VAL A 415 -37.85 -23.81 17.71
C VAL A 415 -38.19 -25.30 17.77
N THR A 416 -38.67 -25.88 16.68
CA THR A 416 -39.16 -27.28 16.64
C THR A 416 -38.09 -28.29 16.27
N LYS A 417 -36.92 -27.82 15.77
CA LYS A 417 -35.81 -28.65 15.27
C LYS A 417 -36.17 -29.57 14.10
N ALA A 418 -37.35 -29.41 13.50
CA ALA A 418 -37.74 -30.15 12.30
C ALA A 418 -36.91 -29.72 11.08
N GLU A 419 -36.58 -30.67 10.20
CA GLU A 419 -35.84 -30.38 8.96
C GLU A 419 -36.63 -29.48 8.02
N CYS A 420 -35.95 -28.54 7.40
CA CYS A 420 -36.53 -27.57 6.49
C CYS A 420 -36.13 -27.83 5.03
N PRO A 421 -36.96 -27.38 4.07
CA PRO A 421 -36.62 -27.48 2.65
C PRO A 421 -35.33 -26.73 2.34
N MET A 422 -34.49 -27.34 1.50
CA MET A 422 -33.27 -26.73 0.97
C MET A 422 -33.54 -26.06 -0.39
N ALA A 423 -32.69 -25.10 -0.76
CA ALA A 423 -32.66 -24.56 -2.10
C ALA A 423 -32.32 -25.67 -3.10
N SER A 424 -33.03 -25.75 -4.22
CA SER A 424 -32.63 -26.64 -5.32
C SER A 424 -31.38 -26.06 -5.99
N THR A 425 -30.33 -26.87 -6.15
CA THR A 425 -29.19 -26.54 -7.01
C THR A 425 -29.21 -27.48 -8.22
N THR A 426 -29.22 -26.90 -9.41
CA THR A 426 -28.95 -27.62 -10.65
C THR A 426 -27.68 -27.05 -11.28
N PRO A 427 -26.93 -27.82 -12.08
CA PRO A 427 -25.71 -27.31 -12.75
C PRO A 427 -25.95 -26.05 -13.60
N GLU A 428 -27.19 -25.84 -14.04
CA GLU A 428 -27.62 -24.71 -14.88
C GLU A 428 -28.00 -23.46 -14.05
N ALA A 429 -28.29 -23.62 -12.75
CA ALA A 429 -28.63 -22.55 -11.82
C ALA A 429 -27.92 -22.78 -10.48
N PRO A 430 -26.58 -22.60 -10.41
CA PRO A 430 -25.84 -22.75 -9.17
C PRO A 430 -26.27 -21.70 -8.15
N TRP A 431 -26.12 -22.01 -6.86
CA TRP A 431 -26.39 -21.03 -5.80
C TRP A 431 -25.47 -19.82 -5.93
N ILE A 432 -26.06 -18.63 -5.88
CA ILE A 432 -25.36 -17.36 -5.99
C ILE A 432 -25.24 -16.76 -4.59
N SER A 433 -24.04 -16.43 -4.16
CA SER A 433 -23.84 -15.73 -2.88
C SER A 433 -24.20 -14.25 -3.03
N TYR A 434 -25.05 -13.75 -2.13
CA TYR A 434 -25.44 -12.35 -2.04
C TYR A 434 -24.91 -11.74 -0.74
N LYS A 435 -24.63 -10.44 -0.74
CA LYS A 435 -24.18 -9.73 0.48
C LYS A 435 -25.34 -9.43 1.43
N SER A 436 -26.52 -9.21 0.86
CA SER A 436 -27.77 -9.03 1.61
C SER A 436 -28.97 -9.41 0.73
N LEU A 437 -30.12 -9.66 1.36
CA LEU A 437 -31.41 -9.81 0.69
C LEU A 437 -32.20 -8.53 0.86
N LYS A 438 -32.65 -7.96 -0.25
CA LYS A 438 -33.51 -6.78 -0.30
C LYS A 438 -34.97 -7.24 -0.31
N PHE A 439 -35.68 -6.97 0.78
CA PHE A 439 -37.10 -7.23 0.94
C PHE A 439 -37.88 -5.94 0.71
N THR A 440 -38.78 -5.93 -0.26
CA THR A 440 -39.74 -4.83 -0.45
C THR A 440 -41.08 -5.27 0.14
N PHE A 441 -41.68 -4.48 1.02
CA PHE A 441 -42.94 -4.81 1.69
C PHE A 441 -44.13 -4.10 1.05
N ASN A 442 -45.34 -4.66 1.17
CA ASN A 442 -46.56 -4.01 0.71
C ASN A 442 -46.97 -2.82 1.61
N GLY A 443 -46.50 -2.79 2.86
CA GLY A 443 -46.82 -1.74 3.84
C GLY A 443 -45.75 -0.65 3.92
N THR A 444 -46.11 0.46 4.56
CA THR A 444 -45.21 1.60 4.85
C THR A 444 -44.47 1.47 6.18
N ARG A 445 -44.65 0.36 6.90
CA ARG A 445 -43.99 0.04 8.17
C ARG A 445 -43.67 -1.45 8.26
N LEU A 446 -42.54 -1.78 8.88
CA LEU A 446 -42.18 -3.17 9.15
C LEU A 446 -43.08 -3.78 10.26
N PRO A 447 -43.50 -5.06 10.13
CA PRO A 447 -44.19 -5.77 11.21
C PRO A 447 -43.33 -5.87 12.47
N LYS A 448 -43.93 -5.68 13.66
CA LYS A 448 -43.21 -5.70 14.94
C LYS A 448 -42.49 -7.02 15.23
N ASP A 449 -43.03 -8.14 14.75
CA ASP A 449 -42.46 -9.49 14.93
C ASP A 449 -41.69 -9.99 13.70
N LEU A 450 -41.35 -9.10 12.76
CA LEU A 450 -40.80 -9.49 11.45
C LEU A 450 -39.63 -10.47 11.54
N LEU A 451 -38.58 -10.16 12.32
CA LEU A 451 -37.40 -11.04 12.42
C LEU A 451 -37.70 -12.39 13.05
N LYS A 452 -38.64 -12.44 14.01
CA LYS A 452 -39.10 -13.70 14.60
C LYS A 452 -39.83 -14.54 13.55
N THR A 453 -40.68 -13.90 12.75
CA THR A 453 -41.43 -14.58 11.70
C THR A 453 -40.53 -15.03 10.54
N LEU A 454 -39.56 -14.22 10.12
CA LEU A 454 -38.57 -14.61 9.09
C LEU A 454 -37.69 -15.76 9.59
N SER A 455 -37.25 -15.71 10.85
CA SER A 455 -36.47 -16.77 11.49
C SER A 455 -37.19 -18.12 11.46
N GLN A 456 -38.46 -18.15 11.84
CA GLN A 456 -39.28 -19.37 11.80
C GLN A 456 -39.59 -19.80 10.36
N ARG A 457 -39.95 -18.86 9.48
CA ARG A 457 -40.42 -19.20 8.13
C ARG A 457 -39.30 -19.66 7.20
N PHE A 458 -38.08 -19.18 7.40
CA PHE A 458 -36.92 -19.53 6.58
C PHE A 458 -35.94 -20.49 7.28
N CYS A 459 -36.26 -20.90 8.51
CA CYS A 459 -35.44 -21.78 9.32
C CYS A 459 -34.02 -21.23 9.51
N ILE A 460 -33.95 -19.97 9.91
CA ILE A 460 -32.70 -19.27 10.20
C ILE A 460 -32.74 -18.86 11.67
N PRO A 461 -31.77 -19.22 12.52
CA PRO A 461 -31.71 -18.74 13.88
C PRO A 461 -31.72 -17.21 13.92
N ARG A 462 -32.50 -16.61 14.82
CA ARG A 462 -32.60 -15.14 14.91
C ARG A 462 -31.23 -14.47 15.13
N ALA A 463 -30.31 -15.14 15.81
CA ALA A 463 -28.94 -14.66 16.02
C ALA A 463 -28.13 -14.54 14.73
N ALA A 464 -28.48 -15.29 13.68
CA ALA A 464 -27.86 -15.22 12.36
C ALA A 464 -28.56 -14.22 11.42
N LEU A 465 -29.55 -13.46 11.89
CA LEU A 465 -30.23 -12.44 11.10
C LEU A 465 -29.79 -11.04 11.53
N ALA A 466 -29.22 -10.29 10.60
CA ALA A 466 -28.83 -8.89 10.81
C ALA A 466 -29.56 -7.99 9.81
N VAL A 467 -30.37 -7.04 10.32
CA VAL A 467 -30.95 -5.98 9.49
C VAL A 467 -29.87 -4.93 9.29
N THR A 468 -29.38 -4.80 8.06
CA THR A 468 -28.28 -3.88 7.75
C THR A 468 -28.78 -2.50 7.38
N HIS A 469 -29.94 -2.40 6.75
CA HIS A 469 -30.51 -1.13 6.31
C HIS A 469 -32.03 -1.19 6.14
N VAL A 470 -32.73 -0.09 6.41
CA VAL A 470 -34.17 0.06 6.20
C VAL A 470 -34.43 1.42 5.54
N THR A 471 -35.09 1.42 4.38
CA THR A 471 -35.40 2.62 3.58
C THR A 471 -36.80 2.51 2.96
N HIS A 472 -37.19 3.46 2.10
CA HIS A 472 -38.42 3.42 1.32
C HIS A 472 -38.12 3.42 -0.17
N ASP A 473 -38.91 2.70 -0.95
CA ASP A 473 -38.84 2.75 -2.41
C ASP A 473 -39.53 4.03 -2.96
N PRO A 474 -39.41 4.32 -4.27
CA PRO A 474 -40.05 5.49 -4.89
C PRO A 474 -41.58 5.52 -4.74
N ASP A 475 -42.21 4.37 -4.52
CA ASP A 475 -43.66 4.23 -4.31
C ASP A 475 -44.04 4.40 -2.82
N GLY A 476 -43.07 4.68 -1.94
CA GLY A 476 -43.25 4.87 -0.50
C GLY A 476 -43.38 3.57 0.29
N ARG A 477 -43.09 2.42 -0.31
CA ARG A 477 -43.10 1.12 0.36
C ARG A 477 -41.83 0.92 1.16
N GLN A 478 -41.93 0.20 2.27
CA GLN A 478 -40.77 -0.11 3.09
C GLN A 478 -39.85 -1.12 2.39
N VAL A 479 -38.55 -0.84 2.36
CA VAL A 479 -37.49 -1.74 1.87
C VAL A 479 -36.53 -2.05 3.01
N MET A 480 -36.22 -3.33 3.21
CA MET A 480 -35.28 -3.81 4.23
C MET A 480 -34.18 -4.64 3.59
N TYR A 481 -32.93 -4.36 3.95
CA TYR A 481 -31.78 -5.20 3.62
C TYR A 481 -31.45 -6.09 4.81
N LEU A 482 -31.45 -7.40 4.57
CA LEU A 482 -31.22 -8.43 5.57
C LEU A 482 -29.99 -9.24 5.20
N SER A 483 -28.99 -9.25 6.07
CA SER A 483 -27.85 -10.16 5.97
C SER A 483 -28.12 -11.39 6.83
N ILE A 484 -27.72 -12.55 6.30
CA ILE A 484 -27.79 -13.84 6.97
C ILE A 484 -26.33 -14.23 7.25
N LEU A 485 -26.03 -14.60 8.49
CA LEU A 485 -24.68 -14.86 8.99
C LEU A 485 -24.68 -16.19 9.76
N CYS A 486 -24.96 -17.29 9.04
CA CYS A 486 -25.01 -18.62 9.64
C CYS A 486 -23.62 -19.11 10.10
N GLU A 487 -22.55 -18.66 9.44
CA GLU A 487 -21.16 -19.05 9.74
C GLU A 487 -20.68 -18.48 11.08
N ASP A 488 -21.22 -17.33 11.51
CA ASP A 488 -20.88 -16.69 12.80
C ASP A 488 -21.42 -17.49 14.00
N LEU A 489 -22.25 -18.51 13.78
CA LEU A 489 -22.73 -19.43 14.81
C LEU A 489 -21.73 -20.57 15.11
N GLY A 490 -20.59 -20.62 14.42
CA GLY A 490 -19.53 -21.61 14.63
C GLY A 490 -19.85 -22.99 14.04
N GLU A 491 -19.10 -24.01 14.46
CA GLU A 491 -19.18 -25.38 13.89
C GLU A 491 -20.54 -26.09 14.12
N ALA A 492 -21.36 -25.58 15.05
CA ALA A 492 -22.70 -26.08 15.32
C ALA A 492 -23.81 -25.37 14.50
N ALA A 493 -23.43 -24.62 13.45
CA ALA A 493 -24.36 -23.86 12.63
C ALA A 493 -25.45 -24.77 12.02
N SER A 494 -26.70 -24.50 12.37
CA SER A 494 -27.87 -25.23 11.87
C SER A 494 -28.36 -24.72 10.51
N CYS A 495 -27.56 -23.94 9.79
CA CYS A 495 -27.87 -23.38 8.47
C CYS A 495 -26.59 -22.97 7.74
N ASP A 496 -26.68 -22.78 6.42
CA ASP A 496 -25.61 -22.23 5.57
C ASP A 496 -26.12 -20.93 4.93
N THR A 497 -25.30 -19.87 4.92
CA THR A 497 -25.74 -18.55 4.48
C THR A 497 -26.08 -18.53 2.99
N VAL A 498 -25.24 -19.14 2.16
CA VAL A 498 -25.42 -19.15 0.71
C VAL A 498 -26.68 -19.93 0.36
N GLU A 499 -26.85 -21.09 0.98
CA GLU A 499 -28.00 -21.95 0.80
C GLU A 499 -29.31 -21.25 1.21
N ARG A 500 -29.36 -20.62 2.40
CA ARG A 500 -30.55 -19.90 2.88
C ARG A 500 -30.91 -18.69 2.02
N GLN A 501 -29.94 -17.96 1.51
CA GLN A 501 -30.18 -16.84 0.60
C GLN A 501 -30.85 -17.29 -0.70
N ASN A 502 -30.33 -18.36 -1.32
CA ASN A 502 -30.87 -18.90 -2.55
C ASN A 502 -32.25 -19.53 -2.35
N TYR A 503 -32.48 -20.16 -1.18
CA TYR A 503 -33.80 -20.64 -0.81
C TYR A 503 -34.82 -19.49 -0.79
N ILE A 504 -34.53 -18.42 -0.06
CA ILE A 504 -35.46 -17.27 0.04
C ILE A 504 -35.69 -16.61 -1.33
N LEU A 505 -34.66 -16.49 -2.17
CA LEU A 505 -34.80 -15.92 -3.51
C LEU A 505 -35.63 -16.79 -4.44
N SER A 506 -35.47 -18.12 -4.37
CA SER A 506 -36.31 -19.05 -5.13
C SER A 506 -37.78 -18.94 -4.73
N LEU A 507 -38.08 -18.73 -3.43
CA LEU A 507 -39.42 -18.43 -2.96
C LEU A 507 -39.96 -17.12 -3.57
N GLY A 508 -39.10 -16.11 -3.71
CA GLY A 508 -39.41 -14.80 -4.29
C GLY A 508 -39.79 -14.88 -5.76
N GLN A 509 -39.02 -15.64 -6.54
CA GLN A 509 -39.25 -15.81 -7.98
C GLN A 509 -40.53 -16.61 -8.28
N GLN A 510 -40.86 -17.59 -7.43
CA GLN A 510 -42.04 -18.42 -7.60
C GLN A 510 -43.33 -17.80 -7.00
N LYS A 511 -43.26 -16.57 -6.45
CA LYS A 511 -44.37 -15.86 -5.77
C LYS A 511 -45.14 -16.76 -4.80
N LEU A 512 -44.44 -17.60 -4.06
CA LEU A 512 -45.05 -18.62 -3.22
C LEU A 512 -45.77 -18.02 -2.00
N THR A 513 -46.79 -18.75 -1.52
CA THR A 513 -47.63 -18.45 -0.34
C THR A 513 -46.85 -18.00 0.92
N PRO A 514 -45.64 -18.51 1.23
CA PRO A 514 -44.85 -18.08 2.39
C PRO A 514 -44.46 -16.60 2.40
N LEU A 515 -44.30 -15.94 1.25
CA LEU A 515 -43.91 -14.52 1.17
C LEU A 515 -45.12 -13.59 1.18
N VAL A 516 -46.20 -14.00 0.51
CA VAL A 516 -47.47 -13.25 0.44
C VAL A 516 -48.09 -13.10 1.83
N GLY A 517 -48.03 -14.14 2.66
CA GLY A 517 -48.51 -14.11 4.05
C GLY A 517 -47.70 -13.21 5.00
N LEU A 518 -46.50 -12.77 4.60
CA LEU A 518 -45.63 -11.87 5.36
C LEU A 518 -45.70 -10.41 4.91
N GLY A 519 -46.55 -10.12 3.92
CA GLY A 519 -46.65 -8.78 3.32
C GLY A 519 -45.40 -8.38 2.53
N ILE A 520 -44.60 -9.34 2.07
CA ILE A 520 -43.41 -9.10 1.23
C ILE A 520 -43.86 -9.07 -0.24
N ALA A 521 -43.65 -7.94 -0.89
CA ALA A 521 -43.98 -7.69 -2.29
C ALA A 521 -42.96 -8.34 -3.24
N SER A 522 -41.67 -8.21 -2.94
CA SER A 522 -40.58 -8.81 -3.69
C SER A 522 -39.37 -9.07 -2.80
N VAL A 523 -38.55 -10.04 -3.20
CA VAL A 523 -37.23 -10.29 -2.62
C VAL A 523 -36.21 -10.32 -3.75
N GLU A 524 -35.16 -9.52 -3.60
CA GLU A 524 -34.06 -9.40 -4.55
C GLU A 524 -32.73 -9.67 -3.84
N GLY A 525 -31.82 -10.37 -4.53
CA GLY A 525 -30.48 -10.58 -4.01
C GLY A 525 -29.62 -9.34 -4.27
N SER A 526 -29.08 -8.73 -3.22
CA SER A 526 -28.22 -7.56 -3.31
C SER A 526 -26.75 -7.94 -3.18
N ARG A 527 -25.91 -7.41 -4.08
CA ARG A 527 -24.44 -7.54 -4.01
C ARG A 527 -23.77 -6.40 -3.22
N HIS A 528 -24.57 -5.50 -2.65
CA HIS A 528 -24.11 -4.37 -1.85
C HIS A 528 -24.41 -4.61 -0.36
N LEU A 529 -23.44 -4.30 0.52
CA LEU A 529 -23.61 -4.42 1.98
C LEU A 529 -24.30 -3.17 2.56
N PHE A 530 -24.13 -2.02 1.90
CA PHE A 530 -24.74 -0.74 2.25
C PHE A 530 -25.17 -0.01 0.99
N ALA A 531 -26.46 0.25 0.83
CA ALA A 531 -26.96 1.19 -0.17
C ALA A 531 -27.07 2.58 0.47
N PHE A 532 -25.93 3.25 0.70
CA PHE A 532 -25.94 4.68 1.05
C PHE A 532 -26.09 5.46 -0.26
N GLY A 533 -27.28 5.98 -0.55
CA GLY A 533 -27.51 6.83 -1.71
C GLY A 533 -28.95 6.91 -2.23
N ASP A 534 -29.80 5.93 -1.90
CA ASP A 534 -31.16 5.82 -2.47
C ASP A 534 -32.28 6.13 -1.47
N ASP A 535 -32.04 6.98 -0.46
CA ASP A 535 -33.16 7.71 0.13
C ASP A 535 -33.64 8.70 -0.93
N VAL A 536 -34.60 8.25 -1.75
CA VAL A 536 -35.47 9.17 -2.45
C VAL A 536 -36.18 9.93 -1.36
N VAL A 537 -35.64 11.09 -0.99
CA VAL A 537 -36.37 12.05 -0.19
C VAL A 537 -37.64 12.28 -0.99
N VAL A 538 -38.75 11.67 -0.54
CA VAL A 538 -40.08 11.89 -1.09
C VAL A 538 -40.45 13.31 -0.70
N LEU A 539 -39.80 14.27 -1.35
CA LEU A 539 -40.20 15.65 -1.38
C LEU A 539 -41.48 15.62 -2.22
N LYS A 540 -42.61 15.55 -1.53
CA LYS A 540 -43.92 15.87 -2.08
C LYS A 540 -43.75 17.06 -3.03
N LYS A 541 -44.10 16.81 -4.30
CA LYS A 541 -44.08 17.74 -5.42
C LYS A 541 -44.55 19.14 -4.99
N TYR A 542 -43.84 20.15 -5.51
CA TYR A 542 -44.07 21.60 -5.44
C TYR A 542 -43.68 22.31 -4.14
N GLY A 543 -42.41 22.73 -4.03
CA GLY A 543 -41.96 23.73 -3.05
C GLY A 543 -40.44 23.76 -2.76
N GLY A 544 -39.74 22.64 -2.92
CA GLY A 544 -38.35 22.47 -2.47
C GLY A 544 -37.31 23.31 -3.19
N HIS A 545 -37.42 23.49 -4.51
CA HIS A 545 -36.45 24.30 -5.25
C HIS A 545 -36.45 25.77 -4.83
N ILE A 546 -37.62 26.31 -4.48
CA ILE A 546 -37.75 27.69 -3.98
C ILE A 546 -37.24 27.79 -2.55
N LEU A 547 -37.50 26.77 -1.70
CA LEU A 547 -37.01 26.74 -0.32
C LEU A 547 -35.47 26.61 -0.27
N VAL A 548 -34.87 25.77 -1.11
CA VAL A 548 -33.41 25.61 -1.18
C VAL A 548 -32.75 26.87 -1.74
N LEU A 549 -33.34 27.52 -2.75
CA LEU A 549 -32.88 28.84 -3.24
C LEU A 549 -33.01 29.92 -2.17
N LEU A 550 -34.11 29.93 -1.40
CA LEU A 550 -34.31 30.88 -0.31
C LEU A 550 -33.32 30.65 0.82
N ILE A 551 -33.09 29.40 1.23
CA ILE A 551 -32.12 29.07 2.29
C ILE A 551 -30.70 29.45 1.85
N THR A 552 -30.33 29.15 0.60
CA THR A 552 -29.01 29.55 0.07
C THR A 552 -28.87 31.07 -0.03
N CYS A 553 -29.86 31.80 -0.54
CA CYS A 553 -29.86 33.26 -0.51
C CYS A 553 -29.79 33.81 0.92
N LEU A 554 -30.55 33.25 1.86
CA LEU A 554 -30.56 33.69 3.24
C LEU A 554 -29.20 33.45 3.91
N THR A 555 -28.56 32.31 3.66
CA THR A 555 -27.20 32.04 4.18
C THR A 555 -26.17 32.99 3.61
N VAL A 556 -26.23 33.35 2.32
CA VAL A 556 -25.33 34.35 1.73
C VAL A 556 -25.56 35.73 2.36
N VAL A 557 -26.81 36.14 2.56
CA VAL A 557 -27.14 37.41 3.21
C VAL A 557 -26.66 37.43 4.67
N VAL A 558 -26.83 36.33 5.41
CA VAL A 558 -26.38 36.23 6.81
C VAL A 558 -24.86 36.25 6.91
N VAL A 559 -24.14 35.56 6.02
CA VAL A 559 -22.67 35.56 6.02
C VAL A 559 -22.13 36.95 5.66
N VAL A 560 -22.72 37.62 4.66
CA VAL A 560 -22.35 39.01 4.31
C VAL A 560 -22.70 39.97 5.44
N ALA A 561 -23.85 39.82 6.09
CA ALA A 561 -24.24 40.63 7.24
C ALA A 561 -23.29 40.41 8.44
N MET A 562 -22.85 39.17 8.70
CA MET A 562 -21.86 38.88 9.73
C MET A 562 -20.48 39.47 9.39
N ALA A 563 -20.06 39.43 8.12
CA ALA A 563 -18.82 40.07 7.69
C ALA A 563 -18.88 41.60 7.83
N VAL A 564 -19.99 42.22 7.40
CA VAL A 564 -20.21 43.67 7.55
C VAL A 564 -20.31 44.06 9.03
N TYR A 565 -21.02 43.28 9.85
CA TYR A 565 -21.07 43.47 11.29
C TYR A 565 -19.68 43.36 11.91
N GLY A 566 -18.88 42.35 11.53
CA GLY A 566 -17.50 42.20 11.98
C GLY A 566 -16.64 43.42 11.64
N VAL A 567 -16.75 43.96 10.43
CA VAL A 567 -16.03 45.18 10.00
C VAL A 567 -16.51 46.42 10.74
N LEU A 568 -17.81 46.58 10.96
CA LEU A 568 -18.37 47.72 11.71
C LEU A 568 -17.97 47.66 13.18
N LYS A 569 -18.05 46.48 13.80
CA LYS A 569 -17.66 46.25 15.21
C LYS A 569 -16.16 46.39 15.39
N TYR A 570 -15.35 46.02 14.39
CA TYR A 570 -13.92 46.31 14.33
C TYR A 570 -13.65 47.82 14.26
N ARG A 571 -14.37 48.55 13.40
CA ARG A 571 -14.26 50.03 13.32
C ARG A 571 -14.68 50.72 14.61
N GLU A 572 -15.76 50.29 15.24
CA GLU A 572 -16.25 50.84 16.51
C GLU A 572 -15.25 50.56 17.65
N SER A 573 -14.72 49.34 17.71
CA SER A 573 -13.71 48.98 18.71
C SER A 573 -12.42 49.79 18.49
N ARG A 574 -12.00 49.99 17.24
CA ARG A 574 -10.85 50.85 16.91
C ARG A 574 -11.06 52.31 17.32
N GLN A 575 -12.26 52.86 17.12
CA GLN A 575 -12.58 54.22 17.59
C GLN A 575 -12.59 54.33 19.12
N TYR A 576 -13.03 53.27 19.82
CA TYR A 576 -12.97 53.20 21.28
C TYR A 576 -11.53 53.26 21.81
N PHE A 577 -10.59 52.52 21.20
CA PHE A 577 -9.18 52.54 21.62
C PHE A 577 -8.49 53.89 21.36
N ILE A 578 -8.82 54.56 20.25
CA ILE A 578 -8.30 55.91 19.96
C ILE A 578 -8.84 56.95 20.96
N GLN A 579 -10.10 56.82 21.42
CA GLN A 579 -10.67 57.72 22.42
C GLN A 579 -10.07 57.57 23.82
N PHE A 580 -9.46 56.43 24.13
CA PHE A 580 -8.75 56.18 25.38
C PHE A 580 -7.24 56.47 25.32
N GLY A 581 -6.79 57.14 24.25
CA GLY A 581 -5.42 57.67 24.16
C GLY A 581 -4.38 56.69 23.62
N ALA A 582 -4.79 55.59 23.00
CA ALA A 582 -3.88 54.73 22.23
C ALA A 582 -3.63 55.37 20.85
N ASP A 583 -2.36 55.62 20.51
CA ASP A 583 -1.97 56.10 19.18
C ASP A 583 -2.25 55.03 18.12
N ASP A 584 -2.59 55.45 16.89
CA ASP A 584 -3.02 54.55 15.79
C ASP A 584 -2.02 53.40 15.52
N ALA A 585 -0.74 53.60 15.82
CA ALA A 585 0.32 52.61 15.66
C ALA A 585 0.29 51.49 16.74
N GLU A 586 -0.13 51.79 17.97
CA GLU A 586 -0.22 50.77 19.04
C GLU A 586 -1.41 49.84 18.84
N VAL A 587 -2.48 50.31 18.20
CA VAL A 587 -3.65 49.50 17.88
C VAL A 587 -3.38 48.55 16.71
N GLU A 588 -2.53 48.93 15.75
CA GLU A 588 -2.10 48.03 14.66
C GLU A 588 -1.20 46.89 15.19
N ASP A 589 -0.31 47.16 16.13
CA ASP A 589 0.58 46.15 16.73
C ASP A 589 -0.19 45.10 17.57
N MET A 590 -1.34 45.46 18.13
CA MET A 590 -2.13 44.55 18.97
C MET A 590 -2.85 43.45 18.18
N TYR A 591 -3.04 43.65 16.87
CA TYR A 591 -3.70 42.71 15.96
C TYR A 591 -2.81 42.22 14.81
N ALA A 592 -1.56 42.68 14.74
CA ALA A 592 -0.56 42.12 13.87
C ALA A 592 -0.21 40.70 14.35
N THR A 593 -0.79 39.68 13.73
CA THR A 593 -0.29 38.30 13.84
C THR A 593 1.14 38.26 13.30
N ASP A 594 2.11 37.90 14.15
CA ASP A 594 3.54 37.75 13.83
C ASP A 594 3.74 37.00 12.50
N GLY A 595 3.82 37.76 11.42
CA GLY A 595 4.30 37.31 10.12
C GLY A 595 5.80 37.62 10.04
N PRO A 596 6.62 36.73 9.45
CA PRO A 596 8.05 36.99 9.32
C PRO A 596 8.27 38.15 8.34
N ASP A 597 8.75 39.28 8.84
CA ASP A 597 9.22 40.39 7.99
C ASP A 597 10.53 40.03 7.30
N ASP A 598 10.56 40.29 5.99
CA ASP A 598 11.53 39.83 4.99
C ASP A 598 12.89 40.56 5.04
N LEU A 599 13.24 41.18 6.17
CA LEU A 599 14.50 41.92 6.33
C LEU A 599 15.07 41.66 7.72
N GLY A 600 15.88 40.60 7.83
CA GLY A 600 16.44 40.05 9.06
C GLY A 600 17.35 40.98 9.86
N TYR A 601 16.77 41.95 10.56
CA TYR A 601 17.41 42.67 11.66
C TYR A 601 16.55 42.56 12.92
N ARG A 602 16.94 41.68 13.84
CA ARG A 602 16.41 41.66 15.22
C ARG A 602 16.86 42.94 15.94
N ARG A 603 15.95 43.88 16.20
CA ARG A 603 16.15 44.87 17.27
C ARG A 603 16.00 44.17 18.63
N PRO A 604 16.91 44.39 19.59
CA PRO A 604 16.71 43.87 20.94
C PRO A 604 15.58 44.66 21.61
N ARG A 605 14.51 43.98 22.01
CA ARG A 605 13.52 44.53 22.96
C ARG A 605 14.22 44.71 24.30
N GLY A 606 14.31 45.95 24.76
CA GLY A 606 14.71 46.26 26.13
C GLY A 606 13.67 45.68 27.09
N VAL A 607 14.11 44.76 27.94
CA VAL A 607 13.33 44.28 29.09
C VAL A 607 13.18 45.47 30.03
N LYS A 608 11.94 45.92 30.24
CA LYS A 608 11.59 46.73 31.41
C LYS A 608 10.96 45.79 32.42
N ASP A 609 11.64 45.67 33.56
CA ASP A 609 11.14 45.04 34.77
C ASP A 609 9.79 45.65 35.16
N ALA A 610 8.79 44.79 35.35
CA ALA A 610 7.57 45.13 36.05
C ALA A 610 7.23 43.99 37.01
N VAL A 611 7.65 44.21 38.25
CA VAL A 611 7.18 43.54 39.47
C VAL A 611 5.67 43.76 39.58
N ILE A 612 4.91 42.69 39.89
CA ILE A 612 3.57 42.84 40.45
C ILE A 612 3.52 41.98 41.72
N GLU A 613 3.33 42.69 42.82
CA GLU A 613 3.12 42.25 44.18
C GLU A 613 1.78 41.50 44.31
N VAL A 614 1.77 40.52 45.20
CA VAL A 614 0.54 39.85 45.66
C VAL A 614 0.15 40.52 46.97
N GLU A 615 -1.01 41.16 47.01
CA GLU A 615 -1.75 41.44 48.25
C GLU A 615 -3.15 40.84 48.15
N GLU A 616 -3.66 40.45 49.33
CA GLU A 616 -4.70 39.46 49.65
C GLU A 616 -6.03 39.51 48.91
#